data_AF-A0A2V8S994-F1
#
_entry.id   AF-A0A2V8S994-F1
#
_cell.length_a   1.000
_cell.length_b   1.000
_cell.length_c   1.000
_cell.angle_alpha   90.00
_cell.angle_beta   90.00
_cell.angle_gamma   90.00
#
_symmetry.space_group_name_H-M   'P 1'
#
loop_
_entity.id
_entity.type
_entity.pdbx_description
1 polymer ?
#
loop_
_entity_poly.entity_id
_entity_poly.type
_entity_poly.pdbx_seq_one_letter_code
_entity_poly.pdbx_strand_id
1 'polypeptide(L)'
;MDDKQRRRFARGEQVRDFTPSVADSFPKNSKGAASITRINQLVDQITQLDASRETNRRAAKAGTSGKKEAREALRAIISTTSRTARAIGMDDPEVRDKFRVPTGNTNDQTLISTARSFLTEATPRKAQFIAYGMKADFLDDFDAKIKAFESHAEQQHTSRGARAADRAAIKASLDELDAEIERFDVIMLNTFADDARTLTAWEMAHHTERDQQKRKNGKAPQPTTPK
;
A
#
# COMPACT_ATOMS: atom_id res chain seq x y z
N MET A 1 -10.13 1.13 1.96
CA MET A 1 -10.80 -0.02 2.63
C MET A 1 -11.37 -1.06 1.65
N ASP A 2 -11.60 -2.31 2.11
CA ASP A 2 -12.49 -3.28 1.43
C ASP A 2 -13.98 -3.01 1.73
N ASP A 3 -14.91 -3.73 1.08
CA ASP A 3 -16.36 -3.47 1.21
C ASP A 3 -16.88 -3.67 2.64
N LYS A 4 -16.35 -4.68 3.37
CA LYS A 4 -16.74 -4.93 4.76
C LYS A 4 -16.27 -3.80 5.66
N GLN A 5 -15.02 -3.37 5.49
CA GLN A 5 -14.43 -2.23 6.21
C GLN A 5 -15.18 -0.93 5.94
N ARG A 6 -15.59 -0.67 4.68
CA ARG A 6 -16.38 0.52 4.31
C ARG A 6 -17.72 0.56 5.02
N ARG A 7 -18.43 -0.57 5.14
CA ARG A 7 -19.71 -0.63 5.85
C ARG A 7 -19.54 -0.36 7.35
N ARG A 8 -18.52 -0.95 7.98
CA ARG A 8 -18.19 -0.71 9.39
C ARG A 8 -17.87 0.77 9.63
N PHE A 9 -17.11 1.38 8.73
CA PHE A 9 -16.77 2.79 8.82
C PHE A 9 -18.01 3.69 8.64
N ALA A 10 -18.83 3.43 7.62
CA ALA A 10 -20.08 4.17 7.39
C ALA A 10 -21.03 4.12 8.59
N ARG A 11 -21.12 2.96 9.28
CA ARG A 11 -21.85 2.86 10.55
C ARG A 11 -21.29 3.82 11.60
N GLY A 12 -19.97 3.88 11.76
CA GLY A 12 -19.35 4.81 12.70
C GLY A 12 -19.58 6.28 12.34
N GLU A 13 -19.59 6.62 11.05
CA GLU A 13 -19.95 7.97 10.58
C GLU A 13 -21.40 8.30 10.92
N GLN A 14 -22.35 7.38 10.69
CA GLN A 14 -23.75 7.56 11.07
C GLN A 14 -23.93 7.75 12.58
N VAL A 15 -23.22 6.95 13.39
CA VAL A 15 -23.23 7.10 14.85
C VAL A 15 -22.64 8.45 15.26
N ARG A 16 -21.48 8.85 14.70
CA ARG A 16 -20.87 10.16 14.94
C ARG A 16 -21.87 11.28 14.65
N ASP A 17 -22.53 11.23 13.50
CA ASP A 17 -23.45 12.26 13.04
C ASP A 17 -24.73 12.31 13.90
N PHE A 18 -25.10 11.20 14.56
CA PHE A 18 -26.19 11.14 15.54
C PHE A 18 -25.82 11.72 16.91
N THR A 19 -24.57 11.55 17.37
CA THR A 19 -24.15 11.93 18.74
C THR A 19 -24.49 13.37 19.19
N PRO A 20 -24.49 14.41 18.33
CA PRO A 20 -24.87 15.76 18.75
C PRO A 20 -26.31 15.86 19.27
N SER A 21 -27.22 15.01 18.79
CA SER A 21 -28.63 15.03 19.20
C SER A 21 -28.87 14.57 20.64
N VAL A 22 -27.89 13.86 21.22
CA VAL A 22 -27.99 13.26 22.57
C VAL A 22 -26.90 13.77 23.53
N ALA A 23 -25.98 14.61 23.04
CA ALA A 23 -24.80 15.05 23.78
C ALA A 23 -25.15 15.74 25.11
N ASP A 24 -26.19 16.58 25.12
CA ASP A 24 -26.62 17.33 26.32
C ASP A 24 -27.19 16.43 27.42
N SER A 25 -27.59 15.19 27.09
CA SER A 25 -28.07 14.21 28.06
C SER A 25 -26.94 13.53 28.84
N PHE A 26 -25.69 13.75 28.44
CA PHE A 26 -24.51 13.13 29.06
C PHE A 26 -23.67 14.17 29.80
N PRO A 27 -23.53 14.07 31.14
CA PRO A 27 -22.59 14.88 31.88
C PRO A 27 -21.16 14.71 31.34
N LYS A 28 -20.35 15.77 31.35
CA LYS A 28 -18.99 15.78 30.78
C LYS A 28 -18.06 14.67 31.29
N ASN A 29 -18.25 14.22 32.53
CA ASN A 29 -17.43 13.17 33.16
C ASN A 29 -18.07 11.76 33.06
N SER A 30 -19.18 11.62 32.31
CA SER A 30 -19.88 10.35 32.14
C SER A 30 -19.19 9.46 31.11
N LYS A 31 -19.51 8.16 31.16
CA LYS A 31 -19.07 7.21 30.13
C LYS A 31 -19.68 7.52 28.76
N GLY A 32 -20.89 8.08 28.70
CA GLY A 32 -21.51 8.49 27.44
C GLY A 32 -20.74 9.60 26.73
N ALA A 33 -20.37 10.67 27.45
CA ALA A 33 -19.54 11.75 26.90
C ALA A 33 -18.14 11.26 26.45
N ALA A 34 -17.55 10.32 27.20
CA ALA A 34 -16.29 9.70 26.84
C ALA A 34 -16.40 8.83 25.56
N SER A 35 -17.47 8.04 25.43
CA SER A 35 -17.73 7.22 24.25
C SER A 35 -17.96 8.07 22.99
N ILE A 36 -18.74 9.15 23.08
CA ILE A 36 -18.91 10.13 21.98
C ILE A 36 -17.55 10.65 21.52
N THR A 37 -16.72 11.09 22.47
CA THR A 37 -15.38 11.61 22.18
C THR A 37 -14.51 10.53 21.49
N ARG A 38 -14.55 9.29 21.97
CA ARG A 38 -13.74 8.20 21.42
C ARG A 38 -14.19 7.79 20.02
N ILE A 39 -15.49 7.72 19.76
CA ILE A 39 -16.05 7.46 18.43
C ILE A 39 -15.56 8.52 17.44
N ASN A 40 -15.65 9.81 17.79
CA ASN A 40 -15.19 10.90 16.94
C ASN A 40 -13.70 10.77 16.60
N GLN A 41 -12.86 10.52 17.61
CA GLN A 41 -11.42 10.30 17.41
C GLN A 41 -11.12 9.13 16.49
N LEU A 42 -11.84 8.01 16.64
CA LEU A 42 -11.63 6.81 15.82
C LEU A 42 -12.06 7.05 14.38
N VAL A 43 -13.18 7.74 14.15
CA VAL A 43 -13.64 8.09 12.80
C VAL A 43 -12.62 9.02 12.11
N ASP A 44 -12.09 10.02 12.82
CA ASP A 44 -11.06 10.92 12.28
C ASP A 44 -9.75 10.16 11.98
N GLN A 45 -9.31 9.30 12.89
CA GLN A 45 -8.13 8.46 12.71
C GLN A 45 -8.26 7.55 11.49
N ILE A 46 -9.41 6.90 11.32
CA ILE A 46 -9.67 6.03 10.19
C ILE A 46 -9.67 6.82 8.87
N THR A 47 -10.25 8.02 8.86
CA THR A 47 -10.24 8.93 7.70
C THR A 47 -8.81 9.29 7.28
N GLN A 48 -7.96 9.65 8.24
CA GLN A 48 -6.55 9.96 7.99
C GLN A 48 -5.78 8.76 7.44
N LEU A 49 -6.03 7.56 7.98
CA LEU A 49 -5.40 6.31 7.53
C LEU A 49 -5.83 5.91 6.11
N ASP A 50 -7.08 6.14 5.70
CA ASP A 50 -7.51 5.83 4.33
C ASP A 50 -6.91 6.81 3.31
N ALA A 51 -6.78 8.10 3.68
CA ALA A 51 -6.10 9.11 2.87
C ALA A 51 -4.60 8.82 2.69
N SER A 52 -3.91 8.46 3.78
CA SER A 52 -2.49 8.09 3.73
C SER A 52 -2.28 6.83 2.87
N ARG A 53 -3.17 5.84 2.99
CA ARG A 53 -3.13 4.61 2.20
C ARG A 53 -3.24 4.84 0.70
N GLU A 54 -4.11 5.75 0.24
CA GLU A 54 -4.24 6.06 -1.19
C GLU A 54 -2.98 6.75 -1.72
N THR A 55 -2.39 7.65 -0.93
CA THR A 55 -1.09 8.29 -1.24
C THR A 55 0.02 7.25 -1.33
N ASN A 56 0.13 6.35 -0.33
CA ASN A 56 1.10 5.26 -0.28
C ASN A 56 0.91 4.27 -1.44
N ARG A 57 -0.33 4.04 -1.89
CA ARG A 57 -0.63 3.20 -3.05
C ARG A 57 -0.08 3.79 -4.35
N ARG A 58 -0.24 5.10 -4.55
CA ARG A 58 0.29 5.80 -5.73
C ARG A 58 1.82 5.80 -5.72
N ALA A 59 2.43 6.12 -4.58
CA ALA A 59 3.88 6.05 -4.38
C ALA A 59 4.44 4.64 -4.66
N ALA A 60 3.76 3.59 -4.20
CA ALA A 60 4.19 2.21 -4.46
C ALA A 60 4.13 1.82 -5.94
N LYS A 61 3.14 2.32 -6.70
CA LYS A 61 3.06 2.10 -8.15
C LYS A 61 4.22 2.81 -8.87
N ALA A 62 4.45 4.08 -8.53
CA ALA A 62 5.57 4.86 -9.07
C ALA A 62 6.92 4.19 -8.78
N GLY A 63 7.15 3.76 -7.54
CA GLY A 63 8.37 3.03 -7.16
C GLY A 63 8.54 1.68 -7.88
N THR A 64 7.44 0.99 -8.20
CA THR A 64 7.51 -0.26 -8.99
C THR A 64 7.94 -0.01 -10.44
N SER A 65 7.42 1.05 -11.07
CA SER A 65 7.86 1.47 -12.42
C SER A 65 9.32 1.90 -12.40
N GLY A 66 9.69 2.79 -11.47
CA GLY A 66 11.06 3.30 -11.33
C GLY A 66 12.07 2.19 -11.06
N LYS A 67 11.73 1.19 -10.23
CA LYS A 67 12.59 0.01 -10.03
C LYS A 67 12.78 -0.79 -11.31
N LYS A 68 11.71 -1.01 -12.08
CA LYS A 68 11.78 -1.77 -13.33
C LYS A 68 12.69 -1.05 -14.33
N GLU A 69 12.47 0.25 -14.50
CA GLU A 69 13.28 1.11 -15.38
C GLU A 69 14.75 1.13 -14.95
N ALA A 70 15.02 1.32 -13.65
CA ALA A 70 16.39 1.28 -13.12
C ALA A 70 17.05 -0.09 -13.28
N ARG A 71 16.29 -1.19 -13.16
CA ARG A 71 16.79 -2.55 -13.39
C ARG A 71 17.16 -2.77 -14.84
N GLU A 72 16.34 -2.30 -15.77
CA GLU A 72 16.60 -2.39 -17.21
C GLU A 72 17.83 -1.55 -17.59
N ALA A 73 17.94 -0.33 -17.07
CA ALA A 73 19.10 0.53 -17.26
C ALA A 73 20.39 -0.11 -16.71
N LEU A 74 20.34 -0.70 -15.51
CA LEU A 74 21.49 -1.39 -14.91
C LEU A 74 21.91 -2.62 -15.74
N ARG A 75 20.96 -3.41 -16.23
CA ARG A 75 21.25 -4.54 -17.13
C ARG A 75 21.86 -4.09 -18.44
N ALA A 76 21.38 -2.98 -19.00
CA ALA A 76 21.90 -2.43 -20.26
C ALA A 76 23.37 -2.01 -20.12
N ILE A 77 23.75 -1.33 -19.03
CA ILE A 77 25.15 -0.92 -18.83
C ILE A 77 26.06 -2.12 -18.53
N ILE A 78 25.61 -3.10 -17.74
CA ILE A 78 26.36 -4.36 -17.52
C ILE A 78 26.61 -5.08 -18.85
N SER A 79 25.57 -5.18 -19.70
CA SER A 79 25.69 -5.84 -21.01
C SER A 79 26.64 -5.09 -21.95
N THR A 80 26.58 -3.76 -21.95
CA THR A 80 27.46 -2.91 -22.77
C THR A 80 28.91 -3.07 -22.32
N THR A 81 29.19 -2.95 -21.02
CA THR A 81 30.54 -3.15 -20.46
C THR A 81 31.06 -4.56 -20.73
N SER A 82 30.23 -5.60 -20.59
CA SER A 82 30.62 -6.98 -20.91
C SER A 82 30.98 -7.18 -22.39
N ARG A 83 30.21 -6.57 -23.31
CA ARG A 83 30.51 -6.63 -24.75
C ARG A 83 31.82 -5.92 -25.08
N THR A 84 32.05 -4.73 -24.52
CA THR A 84 33.31 -4.00 -24.71
C THR A 84 34.49 -4.78 -24.12
N ALA A 85 34.33 -5.34 -22.92
CA ALA A 85 35.35 -6.18 -22.30
C ALA A 85 35.67 -7.43 -23.14
N ARG A 86 34.68 -8.00 -23.83
CA ARG A 86 34.90 -9.10 -24.78
C ARG A 86 35.68 -8.67 -26.01
N ALA A 87 35.48 -7.45 -26.49
CA ALA A 87 36.26 -6.88 -27.60
C ALA A 87 37.70 -6.61 -27.18
N ILE A 88 37.91 -5.93 -26.03
CA ILE A 88 39.24 -5.78 -25.42
C ILE A 88 39.90 -7.15 -25.20
N GLY A 89 39.09 -8.14 -24.79
CA GLY A 89 39.50 -9.52 -24.57
C GLY A 89 40.01 -10.28 -25.79
N MET A 90 39.86 -9.74 -27.01
CA MET A 90 40.49 -10.28 -28.20
C MET A 90 42.01 -10.01 -28.19
N ASP A 91 42.43 -8.90 -27.59
CA ASP A 91 43.83 -8.50 -27.45
C ASP A 91 44.39 -8.81 -26.05
N ASP A 92 43.57 -8.74 -25.00
CA ASP A 92 43.92 -9.00 -23.59
C ASP A 92 42.95 -10.03 -22.95
N PRO A 93 43.21 -11.34 -23.08
CA PRO A 93 42.31 -12.40 -22.61
C PRO A 93 41.91 -12.32 -21.13
N GLU A 94 42.77 -11.76 -20.26
CA GLU A 94 42.47 -11.60 -18.83
C GLU A 94 41.30 -10.67 -18.57
N VAL A 95 41.06 -9.70 -19.46
CA VAL A 95 39.91 -8.79 -19.37
C VAL A 95 38.62 -9.58 -19.57
N ARG A 96 38.58 -10.50 -20.54
CA ARG A 96 37.34 -11.18 -20.92
C ARG A 96 36.70 -11.93 -19.76
N ASP A 97 37.50 -12.63 -18.97
CA ASP A 97 37.00 -13.52 -17.93
C ASP A 97 36.49 -12.76 -16.68
N LYS A 98 36.96 -11.51 -16.49
CA LYS A 98 36.55 -10.62 -15.39
C LYS A 98 35.17 -9.98 -15.59
N PHE A 99 34.68 -9.90 -16.83
CA PHE A 99 33.40 -9.23 -17.17
C PHE A 99 32.32 -10.21 -17.65
N ARG A 100 32.30 -11.42 -17.09
CA ARG A 100 31.28 -12.42 -17.42
C ARG A 100 29.97 -12.14 -16.68
N VAL A 101 28.88 -12.03 -17.43
CA VAL A 101 27.53 -11.90 -16.86
C VAL A 101 27.05 -13.27 -16.37
N PRO A 102 26.52 -13.39 -15.13
CA PRO A 102 25.93 -14.63 -14.65
C PRO A 102 24.83 -15.15 -15.57
N THR A 103 24.82 -16.45 -15.86
CA THR A 103 23.79 -17.09 -16.66
C THR A 103 22.55 -17.41 -15.81
N GLY A 104 21.35 -17.12 -16.32
CA GLY A 104 20.08 -17.47 -15.67
C GLY A 104 19.35 -16.27 -15.06
N ASN A 105 18.34 -16.55 -14.21
CA ASN A 105 17.48 -15.52 -13.66
C ASN A 105 18.16 -14.81 -12.47
N THR A 106 18.82 -13.68 -12.74
CA THR A 106 19.55 -12.90 -11.73
C THR A 106 18.58 -12.17 -10.80
N ASN A 107 18.61 -12.50 -9.49
CA ASN A 107 17.91 -11.73 -8.47
C ASN A 107 18.55 -10.33 -8.29
N ASP A 108 17.88 -9.44 -7.56
CA ASP A 108 18.33 -8.05 -7.43
C ASP A 108 19.71 -7.93 -6.76
N GLN A 109 20.00 -8.76 -5.75
CA GLN A 109 21.29 -8.77 -5.05
C GLN A 109 22.43 -9.25 -5.94
N THR A 110 22.23 -10.32 -6.70
CA THR A 110 23.22 -10.82 -7.66
C THR A 110 23.46 -9.81 -8.78
N LEU A 111 22.44 -9.05 -9.19
CA LEU A 111 22.60 -8.00 -10.20
C LEU A 111 23.46 -6.86 -9.68
N ILE A 112 23.22 -6.40 -8.45
CA ILE A 112 24.01 -5.35 -7.79
C ILE A 112 25.45 -5.81 -7.56
N SER A 113 25.67 -7.03 -7.07
CA SER A 113 27.03 -7.54 -6.82
C SER A 113 27.82 -7.67 -8.12
N THR A 114 27.18 -8.13 -9.20
CA THR A 114 27.79 -8.19 -10.54
C THR A 114 28.14 -6.78 -11.03
N ALA A 115 27.22 -5.83 -10.90
CA ALA A 115 27.44 -4.45 -11.30
C ALA A 115 28.62 -3.81 -10.57
N ARG A 116 28.69 -3.98 -9.24
CA ARG A 116 29.79 -3.48 -8.40
C ARG A 116 31.13 -4.11 -8.78
N SER A 117 31.14 -5.43 -9.00
CA SER A 117 32.34 -6.13 -9.46
C SER A 117 32.83 -5.57 -10.79
N PHE A 118 31.94 -5.34 -11.76
CA PHE A 118 32.31 -4.76 -13.05
C PHE A 118 32.82 -3.34 -12.91
N LEU A 119 32.19 -2.51 -12.06
CA LEU A 119 32.66 -1.15 -11.81
C LEU A 119 34.08 -1.15 -11.23
N THR A 120 34.34 -2.01 -10.23
CA THR A 120 35.68 -2.18 -9.63
C THR A 120 36.72 -2.62 -10.66
N GLU A 121 36.41 -3.61 -11.49
CA GLU A 121 37.34 -4.13 -12.50
C GLU A 121 37.53 -3.17 -13.68
N ALA A 122 36.51 -2.38 -14.04
CA ALA A 122 36.58 -1.42 -15.15
C ALA A 122 37.32 -0.14 -14.75
N THR A 123 37.33 0.23 -13.47
CA THR A 123 38.00 1.44 -12.96
C THR A 123 39.49 1.53 -13.35
N PRO A 124 40.35 0.53 -13.04
CA PRO A 124 41.75 0.57 -13.45
C PRO A 124 41.95 0.46 -14.98
N ARG A 125 40.92 0.01 -15.71
CA ARG A 125 40.94 -0.21 -17.16
C ARG A 125 40.19 0.88 -17.95
N LYS A 126 39.81 1.98 -17.30
CA LYS A 126 38.99 3.06 -17.89
C LYS A 126 39.46 3.49 -19.28
N ALA A 127 40.77 3.72 -19.43
CA ALA A 127 41.36 4.15 -20.70
C ALA A 127 41.17 3.11 -21.82
N GLN A 128 41.25 1.82 -21.52
CA GLN A 128 41.01 0.74 -22.50
C GLN A 128 39.56 0.75 -22.98
N PHE A 129 38.61 0.87 -22.05
CA PHE A 129 37.18 0.97 -22.40
C PHE A 129 36.87 2.22 -23.25
N ILE A 130 37.52 3.35 -22.96
CA ILE A 130 37.37 4.59 -23.76
C ILE A 130 37.98 4.42 -25.16
N ALA A 131 39.13 3.77 -25.29
CA ALA A 131 39.75 3.49 -26.58
C ALA A 131 38.85 2.64 -27.50
N TYR A 132 38.00 1.80 -26.90
CA TYR A 132 36.96 1.01 -27.58
C TYR A 132 35.62 1.76 -27.74
N GLY A 133 35.59 3.08 -27.52
CA GLY A 133 34.45 3.95 -27.83
C GLY A 133 33.46 4.15 -26.69
N MET A 134 33.75 3.70 -25.46
CA MET A 134 32.92 4.08 -24.31
C MET A 134 33.10 5.55 -23.97
N LYS A 135 32.01 6.17 -23.54
CA LYS A 135 31.99 7.59 -23.13
C LYS A 135 32.88 7.81 -21.91
N ALA A 136 33.57 8.95 -21.80
CA ALA A 136 34.57 9.18 -20.76
C ALA A 136 34.04 9.13 -19.31
N ASP A 137 32.74 9.34 -19.13
CA ASP A 137 31.99 9.32 -17.85
C ASP A 137 31.22 8.00 -17.64
N PHE A 138 31.48 6.95 -18.42
CA PHE A 138 30.69 5.71 -18.33
C PHE A 138 30.73 5.07 -16.94
N LEU A 139 31.83 5.22 -16.19
CA LEU A 139 31.94 4.71 -14.81
C LEU A 139 31.01 5.49 -13.86
N ASP A 140 30.87 6.79 -14.06
CA ASP A 140 29.97 7.64 -13.27
C ASP A 140 28.51 7.31 -13.60
N ASP A 141 28.19 7.13 -14.88
CA ASP A 141 26.87 6.66 -15.31
C ASP A 141 26.56 5.24 -14.76
N PHE A 142 27.56 4.35 -14.72
CA PHE A 142 27.40 3.02 -14.14
C PHE A 142 27.10 3.09 -12.64
N ASP A 143 27.91 3.82 -11.87
CA ASP A 143 27.68 4.03 -10.44
C ASP A 143 26.31 4.66 -10.16
N ALA A 144 25.90 5.65 -10.97
CA ALA A 144 24.58 6.27 -10.86
C ALA A 144 23.44 5.26 -11.08
N LYS A 145 23.56 4.35 -12.05
CA LYS A 145 22.56 3.30 -12.29
C LYS A 145 22.50 2.26 -11.18
N ILE A 146 23.65 1.93 -10.55
CA ILE A 146 23.69 1.07 -9.36
C ILE A 146 22.89 1.74 -8.24
N LYS A 147 23.22 2.99 -7.90
CA LYS A 147 22.57 3.76 -6.83
C LYS A 147 21.07 3.94 -7.06
N ALA A 148 20.66 4.24 -8.29
CA ALA A 148 19.25 4.38 -8.65
C ALA A 148 18.47 3.07 -8.42
N PHE A 149 19.03 1.94 -8.85
CA PHE A 149 18.39 0.65 -8.65
C PHE A 149 18.30 0.27 -7.17
N GLU A 150 19.36 0.50 -6.38
CA GLU A 150 19.37 0.28 -4.93
C GLU A 150 18.33 1.13 -4.20
N SER A 151 18.27 2.43 -4.53
CA SER A 151 17.30 3.36 -3.94
C SER A 151 15.85 2.91 -4.18
N HIS A 152 15.53 2.52 -5.41
CA HIS A 152 14.19 2.02 -5.74
C HIS A 152 13.89 0.65 -5.13
N ALA A 153 14.89 -0.22 -4.97
CA ALA A 153 14.72 -1.48 -4.27
C ALA A 153 14.35 -1.24 -2.78
N GLU A 154 15.07 -0.36 -2.10
CA GLU A 154 14.81 0.00 -0.70
C GLU A 154 13.43 0.64 -0.53
N GLN A 155 13.09 1.63 -1.36
CA GLN A 155 11.76 2.26 -1.36
C GLN A 155 10.63 1.24 -1.51
N GLN A 156 10.81 0.20 -2.33
CA GLN A 156 9.83 -0.87 -2.49
C GLN A 156 9.68 -1.69 -1.19
N HIS A 157 10.78 -2.01 -0.51
CA HIS A 157 10.75 -2.71 0.78
C HIS A 157 10.04 -1.88 1.86
N THR A 158 10.42 -0.61 2.04
CA THR A 158 9.77 0.30 2.98
C THR A 158 8.28 0.45 2.69
N SER A 159 7.90 0.64 1.41
CA SER A 159 6.50 0.76 0.98
C SER A 159 5.66 -0.49 1.25
N ARG A 160 6.27 -1.68 1.21
CA ARG A 160 5.57 -2.94 1.58
C ARG A 160 5.31 -3.00 3.08
N GLY A 161 6.30 -2.62 3.89
CA GLY A 161 6.15 -2.51 5.35
C GLY A 161 5.07 -1.52 5.75
N ALA A 162 5.12 -0.29 5.21
CA ALA A 162 4.13 0.75 5.47
C ALA A 162 2.70 0.29 5.11
N ARG A 163 2.49 -0.34 3.95
CA ARG A 163 1.17 -0.86 3.57
C ARG A 163 0.64 -1.95 4.50
N ALA A 164 1.51 -2.78 5.08
CA ALA A 164 1.11 -3.78 6.05
C ALA A 164 0.70 -3.11 7.37
N ALA A 165 1.47 -2.12 7.84
CA ALA A 165 1.17 -1.33 9.02
C ALA A 165 -0.15 -0.56 8.87
N ASP A 166 -0.36 0.15 7.75
CA ASP A 166 -1.60 0.90 7.48
C ASP A 166 -2.83 -0.02 7.50
N ARG A 167 -2.72 -1.22 6.93
CA ARG A 167 -3.80 -2.21 6.93
C ARG A 167 -4.11 -2.71 8.33
N ALA A 168 -3.09 -2.98 9.13
CA ALA A 168 -3.25 -3.39 10.52
C ALA A 168 -3.89 -2.29 11.35
N ALA A 169 -3.44 -1.04 11.17
CA ALA A 169 -3.98 0.13 11.86
C ALA A 169 -5.46 0.36 11.53
N ILE A 170 -5.85 0.36 10.25
CA ILE A 170 -7.26 0.49 9.85
C ILE A 170 -8.11 -0.62 10.48
N LYS A 171 -7.63 -1.88 10.47
CA LYS A 171 -8.36 -2.99 11.07
C LYS A 171 -8.54 -2.76 12.58
N ALA A 172 -7.48 -2.41 13.28
CA ALA A 172 -7.51 -2.18 14.72
C ALA A 172 -8.46 -1.03 15.10
N SER A 173 -8.41 0.10 14.38
CA SER A 173 -9.31 1.22 14.63
C SER A 173 -10.78 0.88 14.36
N LEU A 174 -11.07 0.07 13.33
CA LEU A 174 -12.44 -0.40 13.08
C LEU A 174 -12.92 -1.38 14.16
N ASP A 175 -12.05 -2.27 14.65
CA ASP A 175 -12.39 -3.19 15.74
C ASP A 175 -12.68 -2.43 17.04
N GLU A 176 -11.89 -1.38 17.31
CA GLU A 176 -12.12 -0.51 18.46
C GLU A 176 -13.40 0.33 18.32
N LEU A 177 -13.67 0.86 17.12
CA LEU A 177 -14.88 1.62 16.83
C LEU A 177 -16.13 0.76 17.05
N ASP A 178 -16.10 -0.49 16.59
CA ASP A 178 -17.22 -1.42 16.79
C ASP A 178 -17.47 -1.67 18.30
N ALA A 179 -16.40 -1.89 19.07
CA ALA A 179 -16.50 -2.09 20.51
C ALA A 179 -17.00 -0.84 21.26
N GLU A 180 -16.61 0.36 20.80
CA GLU A 180 -17.10 1.60 21.38
C GLU A 180 -18.57 1.86 21.05
N ILE A 181 -19.02 1.52 19.85
CA ILE A 181 -20.44 1.58 19.46
C ILE A 181 -21.27 0.61 20.32
N GLU A 182 -20.80 -0.62 20.55
CA GLU A 182 -21.47 -1.58 21.45
C GLU A 182 -21.56 -1.06 22.89
N ARG A 183 -20.49 -0.41 23.39
CA ARG A 183 -20.52 0.24 24.71
C ARG A 183 -21.54 1.38 24.74
N PHE A 184 -21.55 2.21 23.70
CA PHE A 184 -22.44 3.36 23.62
C PHE A 184 -23.90 2.93 23.49
N ASP A 185 -24.18 1.82 22.80
CA ASP A 185 -25.52 1.22 22.71
C ASP A 185 -26.11 0.90 24.10
N VAL A 186 -25.35 0.23 24.96
CA VAL A 186 -25.78 -0.05 26.34
C VAL A 186 -26.04 1.24 27.13
N ILE A 187 -25.22 2.28 26.92
CA ILE A 187 -25.40 3.58 27.57
C ILE A 187 -26.68 4.25 27.08
N MET A 188 -26.95 4.22 25.77
CA MET A 188 -28.14 4.77 25.14
C MET A 188 -29.41 4.11 25.67
N LEU A 189 -29.44 2.77 25.71
CA LEU A 189 -30.58 1.99 26.23
C LEU A 189 -30.89 2.33 27.70
N ASN A 190 -29.87 2.53 28.53
CA ASN A 190 -30.06 2.88 29.94
C ASN A 190 -30.47 4.35 30.15
N THR A 191 -29.94 5.27 29.34
CA THR A 191 -30.17 6.72 29.51
C THR A 191 -31.54 7.14 28.97
N PHE A 192 -31.99 6.51 27.89
CA PHE A 192 -33.23 6.84 27.18
C PHE A 192 -34.28 5.74 27.30
N ALA A 193 -34.27 4.96 28.39
CA ALA A 193 -35.18 3.83 28.60
C ALA A 193 -36.67 4.21 28.44
N ASP A 194 -37.03 5.43 28.83
CA ASP A 194 -38.41 5.95 28.75
C ASP A 194 -38.65 6.82 27.49
N ASP A 195 -37.65 7.00 26.63
CA ASP A 195 -37.74 7.78 25.37
C ASP A 195 -37.59 6.87 24.14
N ALA A 196 -38.69 6.21 23.80
CA ALA A 196 -38.77 5.32 22.65
C ALA A 196 -38.44 6.00 21.31
N ARG A 197 -38.66 7.32 21.19
CA ARG A 197 -38.37 8.07 19.96
C ARG A 197 -36.87 8.18 19.76
N THR A 198 -36.12 8.53 20.81
CA THR A 198 -34.66 8.61 20.76
C THR A 198 -34.03 7.23 20.52
N LEU A 199 -34.54 6.18 21.16
CA LEU A 199 -34.05 4.82 20.95
C LEU A 199 -34.32 4.29 19.54
N THR A 200 -35.47 4.61 18.93
CA THR A 200 -35.75 4.24 17.53
C THR A 200 -34.80 4.97 16.57
N ALA A 201 -34.53 6.26 16.79
CA ALA A 201 -33.57 7.01 15.99
C ALA A 201 -32.14 6.46 16.16
N TRP A 202 -31.79 6.03 17.38
CA TRP A 202 -30.52 5.38 17.69
C TRP A 202 -30.38 4.04 16.95
N GLU A 203 -31.40 3.18 16.96
CA GLU A 203 -31.42 1.92 16.21
C GLU A 203 -31.10 2.13 14.72
N MET A 204 -31.69 3.15 14.11
CA MET A 204 -31.44 3.47 12.69
C MET A 204 -30.01 3.97 12.44
N ALA A 205 -29.39 4.65 13.41
CA ALA A 205 -28.05 5.21 13.27
C ALA A 205 -26.93 4.16 13.43
N HIS A 206 -27.11 3.19 14.34
CA HIS A 206 -26.07 2.20 14.62
C HIS A 206 -26.31 0.84 13.93
N HIS A 207 -27.50 0.60 13.37
CA HIS A 207 -27.73 -0.59 12.56
C HIS A 207 -27.35 -0.35 11.11
N THR A 208 -26.38 -1.12 10.60
CA THR A 208 -26.06 -1.09 9.18
C THR A 208 -27.13 -1.89 8.44
N GLU A 209 -27.86 -1.24 7.55
CA GLU A 209 -28.86 -1.89 6.71
C GLU A 209 -28.26 -3.16 6.08
N ARG A 210 -28.82 -4.30 6.46
CA ARG A 210 -28.44 -5.62 5.94
C ARG A 210 -28.80 -5.59 4.44
N ASP A 211 -27.85 -5.88 3.55
CA ASP A 211 -28.18 -6.04 2.13
C ASP A 211 -29.41 -6.95 2.01
N GLN A 212 -30.41 -6.52 1.24
CA GLN A 212 -31.46 -7.41 0.77
C GLN A 212 -30.77 -8.62 0.16
N GLN A 213 -30.91 -9.76 0.83
CA GLN A 213 -30.42 -11.04 0.37
C GLN A 213 -30.95 -11.20 -1.05
N LYS A 214 -30.05 -11.11 -2.04
CA LYS A 214 -30.36 -11.13 -3.48
C LYS A 214 -31.41 -12.22 -3.69
N ARG A 215 -32.67 -11.85 -3.88
CA ARG A 215 -33.74 -12.83 -4.10
C ARG A 215 -33.28 -13.59 -5.34
N LYS A 216 -32.93 -14.86 -5.17
CA LYS A 216 -32.77 -15.79 -6.29
C LYS A 216 -34.06 -15.63 -7.08
N ASN A 217 -33.97 -15.06 -8.28
CA ASN A 217 -35.10 -14.93 -9.19
C ASN A 217 -35.75 -16.30 -9.34
N GLY A 218 -36.82 -16.53 -8.58
CA GLY A 218 -37.76 -17.60 -8.83
C GLY A 218 -38.38 -17.29 -10.18
N LYS A 219 -38.26 -18.25 -11.10
CA LYS A 219 -38.91 -18.22 -12.41
C LYS A 219 -40.33 -17.66 -12.29
N ALA A 220 -40.61 -16.58 -13.02
CA ALA A 220 -41.97 -16.16 -13.26
C ALA A 220 -42.74 -17.31 -13.94
N PRO A 221 -43.98 -17.63 -13.53
CA PRO A 221 -44.81 -18.59 -14.25
C PRO A 221 -45.17 -18.01 -15.63
N GLN A 222 -45.02 -18.82 -16.68
CA GLN A 222 -45.47 -18.45 -18.02
C GLN A 222 -47.01 -18.42 -18.07
N PRO A 223 -47.62 -17.45 -18.77
CA PRO A 223 -49.06 -17.42 -18.94
C PRO A 223 -49.52 -18.52 -19.91
N THR A 224 -50.45 -19.36 -19.46
CA THR A 224 -51.18 -20.31 -20.29
C THR A 224 -52.22 -19.57 -21.13
N THR A 225 -52.10 -19.63 -22.45
CA THR A 225 -53.11 -19.16 -23.40
C THR A 225 -54.31 -20.12 -23.39
N PRO A 226 -55.57 -19.65 -23.24
CA PRO A 226 -56.75 -20.52 -23.38
C PRO A 226 -57.11 -20.71 -24.86
N LYS A 227 -57.70 -21.87 -25.12
CA LYS A 227 -58.21 -22.33 -26.42
C LYS A 227 -59.66 -21.89 -26.63
#